data_AF-A0A845SRU0-F1
#
_entry.id   AF-A0A845SRU0-F1
#
_cell.length_a   1.000
_cell.length_b   1.000
_cell.length_c   1.000
_cell.angle_alpha   90.00
_cell.angle_beta   90.00
_cell.angle_gamma   90.00
#
_symmetry.space_group_name_H-M   'P 1'
#
loop_
_entity.id
_entity.type
_entity.pdbx_description
1 polymer ?
#
loop_
_entity_poly.entity_id
_entity_poly.type
_entity_poly.pdbx_seq_one_letter_code
_entity_poly.pdbx_strand_id
1 'polypeptide(L)'
;MARNDGIDRTSVRNANLTRTQIGNTQRHNEREKAAYTNPDIVPERTALNIHFKKPSGSYAEMFAQMEADKVISTRGLKEDAYLYGELIFDVNSAYFDNHGGYDFARQFYTDAYRSAIEIVGGEQFILSAVMHADERNRAMSEALGRDVYHYHLHVVYIPVVEKQILWSKRCKDKSLVGTVKETITQGRVFPARG
;
A
#
# COMPACT_ATOMS: atom_id res chain seq x y z
N MET A 1 13.55 -22.32 21.12
CA MET A 1 12.62 -21.18 20.92
C MET A 1 13.46 -19.99 20.55
N ALA A 2 13.05 -19.22 19.54
CA ALA A 2 13.76 -17.98 19.21
C ALA A 2 13.80 -17.04 20.43
N ARG A 3 14.78 -16.12 20.51
CA ARG A 3 14.83 -15.07 21.53
C ARG A 3 13.55 -14.24 21.45
N ASN A 4 12.54 -14.65 22.21
CA ASN A 4 11.34 -13.89 22.45
C ASN A 4 11.65 -13.04 23.68
N ASP A 5 11.58 -11.72 23.55
CA ASP A 5 11.35 -10.87 24.72
C ASP A 5 9.95 -11.11 25.33
N GLY A 6 9.18 -12.03 24.74
CA GLY A 6 7.85 -12.46 25.15
C GLY A 6 6.76 -11.65 24.46
N ILE A 7 7.11 -10.77 23.52
CA ILE A 7 6.21 -9.73 23.02
C ILE A 7 6.03 -9.88 21.51
N ASP A 8 4.81 -10.23 21.12
CA ASP A 8 4.37 -10.16 19.74
C ASP A 8 4.05 -8.71 19.38
N ARG A 9 4.63 -8.21 18.29
CA ARG A 9 4.47 -6.82 17.84
C ARG A 9 3.95 -6.80 16.42
N THR A 10 2.83 -6.11 16.23
CA THR A 10 2.28 -5.80 14.92
C THR A 10 2.26 -4.28 14.76
N SER A 11 2.64 -3.79 13.58
CA SER A 11 2.51 -2.39 13.21
C SER A 11 1.87 -2.26 11.84
N VAL A 12 0.96 -1.30 11.71
CA VAL A 12 0.39 -0.89 10.42
C VAL A 12 0.62 0.60 10.28
N ARG A 13 1.33 1.00 9.23
CA ARG A 13 1.62 2.40 8.94
C ARG A 13 1.16 2.77 7.54
N ASN A 14 0.73 4.02 7.36
CA ASN A 14 0.38 4.57 6.06
C ASN A 14 1.41 5.62 5.65
N ALA A 15 2.11 5.38 4.54
CA ALA A 15 2.97 6.37 3.90
C ALA A 15 2.19 7.12 2.82
N ASN A 16 2.26 8.45 2.84
CA ASN A 16 1.66 9.30 1.83
C ASN A 16 2.68 9.57 0.72
N LEU A 17 2.32 9.30 -0.53
CA LEU A 17 3.25 9.32 -1.65
C LEU A 17 2.78 10.31 -2.74
N THR A 18 3.72 11.11 -3.23
CA THR A 18 3.52 12.02 -4.36
C THR A 18 3.81 11.32 -5.69
N ARG A 19 3.52 12.03 -6.80
CA ARG A 19 3.84 11.57 -8.16
C ARG A 19 5.34 11.30 -8.37
N THR A 20 6.23 12.00 -7.67
CA THR A 20 7.69 11.82 -7.83
C THR A 20 8.21 10.62 -7.04
N GLN A 21 7.52 10.21 -5.97
CA GLN A 21 7.93 9.10 -5.11
C GLN A 21 7.46 7.73 -5.63
N ILE A 22 6.29 7.68 -6.28
CA ILE A 22 5.60 6.43 -6.62
C ILE A 22 6.44 5.47 -7.48
N GLY A 23 7.24 6.00 -8.41
CA GLY A 23 8.09 5.17 -9.26
C GLY A 23 9.21 4.47 -8.48
N ASN A 24 9.74 5.08 -7.41
CA ASN A 24 10.72 4.42 -6.55
C ASN A 24 10.06 3.35 -5.66
N THR A 25 8.86 3.62 -5.16
CA THR A 25 8.05 2.65 -4.42
C THR A 25 7.75 1.42 -5.27
N GLN A 26 7.31 1.59 -6.51
CA GLN A 26 7.08 0.48 -7.43
C GLN A 26 8.34 -0.35 -7.63
N ARG A 27 9.46 0.29 -8.00
CA ARG A 27 10.72 -0.44 -8.24
C ARG A 27 11.20 -1.22 -7.01
N HIS A 28 10.87 -0.75 -5.81
CA HIS A 28 11.15 -1.47 -4.57
C HIS A 28 10.22 -2.68 -4.38
N ASN A 29 8.90 -2.47 -4.45
CA ASN A 29 7.89 -3.48 -4.14
C ASN A 29 7.83 -4.58 -5.20
N GLU A 30 7.94 -4.21 -6.46
CA GLU A 30 7.89 -5.11 -7.61
C GLU A 30 9.25 -5.72 -7.96
N ARG A 31 10.27 -5.42 -7.13
CA ARG A 31 11.65 -5.87 -7.29
C ARG A 31 12.26 -5.59 -8.68
N GLU A 32 12.00 -4.40 -9.24
CA GLU A 32 12.44 -4.00 -10.60
C GLU A 32 13.86 -3.39 -10.66
N LYS A 33 14.52 -3.13 -9.53
CA LYS A 33 15.92 -2.64 -9.53
C LYS A 33 16.89 -3.78 -9.78
N ALA A 34 17.93 -3.51 -10.57
CA ALA A 34 19.06 -4.42 -10.74
C ALA A 34 19.89 -4.60 -9.47
N ALA A 35 19.89 -3.60 -8.58
CA ALA A 35 20.59 -3.64 -7.29
C ALA A 35 19.81 -2.89 -6.21
N TYR A 36 19.89 -3.39 -4.98
CA TYR A 36 19.27 -2.80 -3.81
C TYR A 36 20.32 -2.37 -2.80
N THR A 37 20.08 -1.24 -2.14
CA THR A 37 20.91 -0.78 -1.03
C THR A 37 20.64 -1.57 0.26
N ASN A 38 19.45 -2.17 0.39
CA ASN A 38 19.12 -3.03 1.50
C ASN A 38 19.87 -4.36 1.33
N PRO A 39 20.88 -4.65 2.18
CA PRO A 39 21.70 -5.83 2.01
C PRO A 39 21.01 -7.07 2.60
N ASP A 40 19.78 -6.92 3.14
CA ASP A 40 18.96 -8.02 3.65
C ASP A 40 18.12 -8.68 2.57
N ILE A 41 17.93 -8.04 1.40
CA ILE A 41 17.24 -8.66 0.26
C ILE A 41 18.10 -9.80 -0.30
N VAL A 42 17.52 -10.99 -0.37
CA VAL A 42 18.12 -12.22 -0.90
C VAL A 42 17.47 -12.53 -2.26
N PRO A 43 18.12 -12.19 -3.39
CA PRO A 43 17.52 -12.30 -4.73
C PRO A 43 17.00 -13.70 -5.07
N GLU A 44 17.67 -14.75 -4.58
CA GLU A 44 17.30 -16.14 -4.80
C GLU A 44 15.94 -16.49 -4.17
N ARG A 45 15.45 -15.67 -3.24
CA ARG A 45 14.17 -15.83 -2.56
C ARG A 45 13.07 -14.92 -3.07
N THR A 46 13.34 -14.01 -4.00
CA THR A 46 12.31 -13.11 -4.55
C THR A 46 11.11 -13.88 -5.13
N ALA A 47 11.32 -15.12 -5.61
CA ALA A 47 10.23 -15.99 -6.06
C ALA A 47 9.25 -16.43 -4.95
N LEU A 48 9.59 -16.23 -3.67
CA LEU A 48 8.74 -16.50 -2.51
C LEU A 48 7.90 -15.29 -2.11
N ASN A 49 8.12 -14.12 -2.70
CA ASN A 49 7.21 -12.98 -2.51
C ASN A 49 5.83 -13.35 -3.05
N ILE A 50 4.77 -12.88 -2.38
CA ILE A 50 3.39 -13.20 -2.75
C ILE A 50 2.67 -11.93 -3.15
N HIS A 51 2.28 -11.83 -4.42
CA HIS A 51 1.31 -10.85 -4.86
C HIS A 51 -0.09 -11.31 -4.53
N PHE A 52 -0.75 -10.62 -3.61
CA PHE A 52 -2.21 -10.73 -3.44
C PHE A 52 -2.93 -9.95 -4.53
N LYS A 53 -2.33 -8.85 -4.98
CA LYS A 53 -2.73 -8.13 -6.19
C LYS A 53 -1.50 -7.70 -6.96
N LYS A 54 -1.30 -8.29 -8.13
CA LYS A 54 -0.23 -7.90 -9.04
C LYS A 54 -0.65 -6.66 -9.84
N PRO A 55 0.20 -5.65 -9.99
CA PRO A 55 -0.13 -4.48 -10.81
C PRO A 55 -0.24 -4.88 -12.28
N SER A 56 -1.15 -4.24 -13.02
CA SER A 56 -1.37 -4.49 -14.46
C SER A 56 -0.45 -3.65 -15.37
N GLY A 57 0.31 -2.73 -14.79
CA GLY A 57 1.25 -1.82 -15.45
C GLY A 57 2.02 -1.04 -14.38
N SER A 58 2.66 0.07 -14.73
CA SER A 58 3.22 0.93 -13.69
C SER A 58 2.10 1.54 -12.84
N TYR A 59 2.40 1.83 -11.57
CA TYR A 59 1.44 2.46 -10.66
C TYR A 59 0.94 3.81 -11.20
N ALA A 60 1.82 4.54 -11.89
CA ALA A 60 1.48 5.81 -12.53
C ALA A 60 0.55 5.64 -13.73
N GLU A 61 0.76 4.60 -14.56
CA GLU A 61 -0.14 4.27 -15.68
C GLU A 61 -1.50 3.81 -15.18
N MET A 62 -1.55 2.96 -14.16
CA MET A 62 -2.81 2.51 -13.55
C MET A 62 -3.60 3.70 -12.99
N PHE A 63 -2.94 4.64 -12.31
CA PHE A 63 -3.59 5.87 -11.85
C PHE A 63 -4.15 6.70 -13.00
N ALA A 64 -3.36 6.91 -14.06
CA ALA A 64 -3.79 7.67 -15.24
C ALA A 64 -4.98 7.01 -15.93
N GLN A 65 -4.99 5.66 -16.00
CA GLN A 65 -6.09 4.90 -16.55
C GLN A 65 -7.37 5.06 -15.71
N MET A 66 -7.27 4.97 -14.38
CA MET A 66 -8.42 5.18 -13.49
C MET A 66 -9.00 6.60 -13.58
N GLU A 67 -8.16 7.61 -13.82
CA GLU A 67 -8.59 8.97 -14.10
C GLU A 67 -9.29 9.08 -15.46
N ALA A 68 -8.72 8.49 -16.51
CA ALA A 68 -9.30 8.47 -17.85
C ALA A 68 -10.67 7.77 -17.88
N ASP A 69 -10.81 6.68 -17.13
CA ASP A 69 -12.04 5.91 -16.97
C ASP A 69 -13.05 6.56 -16.01
N LYS A 70 -12.69 7.71 -15.41
CA LYS A 70 -13.50 8.46 -14.44
C LYS A 70 -13.86 7.66 -13.19
N VAL A 71 -13.10 6.61 -12.88
CA VAL A 71 -13.19 5.86 -11.61
C VAL A 71 -12.76 6.76 -10.46
N ILE A 72 -11.79 7.63 -10.70
CA ILE A 72 -11.34 8.68 -9.79
C ILE A 72 -11.33 10.04 -10.49
N SER A 73 -11.43 11.10 -9.71
CA SER A 73 -11.26 12.49 -10.16
C SER A 73 -10.14 13.18 -9.41
N THR A 74 -9.18 13.76 -10.14
CA THR A 74 -8.13 14.62 -9.59
C THR A 74 -8.48 16.12 -9.61
N ARG A 75 -9.67 16.48 -10.11
CA ARG A 75 -10.10 17.86 -10.27
C ARG A 75 -9.92 18.65 -8.97
N GLY A 76 -9.15 19.73 -9.03
CA GLY A 76 -8.91 20.63 -7.89
C GLY A 76 -7.85 20.13 -6.90
N LEU A 77 -7.13 19.05 -7.20
CA LEU A 77 -5.93 18.66 -6.48
C LEU A 77 -4.73 19.51 -6.95
N LYS A 78 -3.81 19.80 -6.02
CA LYS A 78 -2.55 20.48 -6.34
C LYS A 78 -1.57 19.50 -6.99
N GLU A 79 -0.59 20.01 -7.72
CA GLU A 79 0.46 19.17 -8.35
C GLU A 79 1.31 18.41 -7.32
N ASP A 80 1.52 18.99 -6.14
CA ASP A 80 2.26 18.41 -5.01
C ASP A 80 1.39 17.56 -4.07
N ALA A 81 0.16 17.26 -4.46
CA ALA A 81 -0.73 16.41 -3.67
C ALA A 81 -0.16 15.00 -3.48
N TYR A 82 -0.39 14.45 -2.29
CA TYR A 82 -0.24 13.01 -2.05
C TYR A 82 -1.34 12.26 -2.79
N LEU A 83 -1.00 11.73 -3.97
CA LEU A 83 -1.94 11.04 -4.87
C LEU A 83 -2.05 9.54 -4.56
N TYR A 84 -1.14 9.00 -3.76
CA TYR A 84 -1.09 7.58 -3.41
C TYR A 84 -0.87 7.41 -1.92
N GLY A 85 -1.30 6.27 -1.39
CA GLY A 85 -0.95 5.77 -0.08
C GLY A 85 -0.28 4.40 -0.18
N GLU A 86 0.54 4.07 0.82
CA GLU A 86 1.10 2.74 0.99
C GLU A 86 0.87 2.29 2.44
N LEU A 87 0.00 1.29 2.61
CA LEU A 87 -0.14 0.60 3.88
C LEU A 87 0.96 -0.46 4.00
N ILE A 88 1.72 -0.40 5.08
CA ILE A 88 2.78 -1.36 5.38
C ILE A 88 2.37 -2.10 6.65
N PHE A 89 2.07 -3.39 6.49
CA PHE A 89 1.75 -4.31 7.58
C PHE A 89 3.01 -5.10 7.93
N ASP A 90 3.49 -4.90 9.16
CA ASP A 90 4.80 -5.39 9.60
C ASP A 90 4.63 -6.09 10.95
N VAL A 91 5.19 -7.29 11.06
CA VAL A 91 5.14 -8.11 12.28
C VAL A 91 6.55 -8.63 12.56
N ASN A 92 6.93 -8.66 13.83
CA ASN A 92 8.26 -9.13 14.22
C ASN A 92 8.51 -10.59 13.76
N SER A 93 9.69 -10.86 13.19
CA SER A 93 10.03 -12.19 12.65
C SER A 93 9.85 -13.35 13.65
N ALA A 94 10.07 -13.09 14.94
CA ALA A 94 9.90 -14.09 15.99
C ALA A 94 8.47 -14.63 16.07
N TYR A 95 7.47 -13.79 15.80
CA TYR A 95 6.07 -14.23 15.76
C TYR A 95 5.89 -15.32 14.70
N PHE A 96 6.24 -15.04 13.45
CA PHE A 96 6.10 -16.03 12.38
C PHE A 96 6.96 -17.28 12.60
N ASP A 97 8.21 -17.11 13.02
CA ASP A 97 9.14 -18.22 13.26
C ASP A 97 8.60 -19.21 14.31
N ASN A 98 7.87 -18.73 15.31
CA ASN A 98 7.26 -19.57 16.36
C ASN A 98 5.90 -20.17 15.97
N HIS A 99 5.25 -19.69 14.89
CA HIS A 99 3.87 -20.07 14.53
C HIS A 99 3.75 -20.80 13.17
N GLY A 100 4.86 -21.32 12.64
CA GLY A 100 4.86 -22.10 11.39
C GLY A 100 5.55 -21.41 10.20
N GLY A 101 6.18 -20.27 10.43
CA GLY A 101 7.02 -19.58 9.46
C GLY A 101 6.26 -19.07 8.24
N TYR A 102 6.76 -19.40 7.06
CA TYR A 102 6.29 -18.85 5.78
C TYR A 102 4.81 -19.16 5.50
N ASP A 103 4.36 -20.40 5.74
CA ASP A 103 2.97 -20.79 5.46
C ASP A 103 1.98 -20.06 6.37
N PHE A 104 2.35 -19.87 7.64
CA PHE A 104 1.55 -19.08 8.58
C PHE A 104 1.54 -17.60 8.18
N ALA A 105 2.68 -17.04 7.78
CA ALA A 105 2.76 -15.67 7.28
C ALA A 105 1.89 -15.45 6.04
N ARG A 106 1.89 -16.40 5.10
CA ARG A 106 1.03 -16.37 3.91
C ARG A 106 -0.46 -16.26 4.28
N GLN A 107 -0.93 -17.08 5.21
CA GLN A 107 -2.31 -17.03 5.66
C GLN A 107 -2.60 -15.71 6.38
N PHE A 108 -1.73 -15.31 7.31
CA PHE A 108 -1.86 -14.05 8.05
C PHE A 108 -1.98 -12.84 7.13
N TYR A 109 -1.11 -12.72 6.12
CA TYR A 109 -1.13 -11.60 5.19
C TYR A 109 -2.25 -11.70 4.15
N THR A 110 -2.81 -12.89 3.91
CA THR A 110 -4.07 -13.03 3.15
C THR A 110 -5.21 -12.33 3.89
N ASP A 111 -5.30 -12.52 5.21
CA ASP A 111 -6.32 -11.87 6.03
C ASP A 111 -6.04 -10.38 6.22
N ALA A 112 -4.77 -9.98 6.36
CA ALA A 112 -4.39 -8.57 6.38
C ALA A 112 -4.75 -7.85 5.07
N TYR A 113 -4.62 -8.53 3.92
CA TYR A 113 -5.01 -7.97 2.63
C TYR A 113 -6.52 -7.74 2.53
N ARG A 114 -7.35 -8.65 3.07
CA ARG A 114 -8.81 -8.44 3.16
C ARG A 114 -9.14 -7.19 3.99
N SER A 115 -8.51 -7.03 5.14
CA SER A 115 -8.65 -5.81 5.95
C SER A 115 -8.18 -4.56 5.20
N ALA A 116 -7.13 -4.65 4.39
CA ALA A 116 -6.66 -3.53 3.57
C ALA A 116 -7.70 -3.10 2.52
N ILE A 117 -8.41 -4.05 1.89
CA ILE A 117 -9.52 -3.75 0.97
C ILE A 117 -10.61 -2.94 1.65
N GLU A 118 -10.98 -3.31 2.89
CA GLU A 118 -11.97 -2.59 3.68
C GLU A 118 -11.48 -1.18 4.06
N ILE A 119 -10.23 -1.05 4.53
CA ILE A 119 -9.63 0.25 4.91
C ILE A 119 -9.58 1.22 3.73
N VAL A 120 -9.24 0.72 2.54
CA VAL A 120 -9.12 1.52 1.32
C VAL A 120 -10.49 1.88 0.74
N GLY A 121 -11.55 1.14 1.08
CA GLY A 121 -12.90 1.36 0.58
C GLY A 121 -13.17 0.69 -0.78
N GLY A 122 -12.39 -0.35 -1.12
CA GLY A 122 -12.57 -1.14 -2.33
C GLY A 122 -11.26 -1.57 -2.99
N GLU A 123 -11.22 -2.82 -3.46
CA GLU A 123 -10.03 -3.41 -4.10
C GLU A 123 -9.67 -2.69 -5.40
N GLN A 124 -10.63 -2.09 -6.10
CA GLN A 124 -10.42 -1.30 -7.32
C GLN A 124 -9.49 -0.11 -7.10
N PHE A 125 -9.34 0.39 -5.87
CA PHE A 125 -8.44 1.50 -5.55
C PHE A 125 -7.04 1.02 -5.13
N ILE A 126 -6.82 -0.29 -4.97
CA ILE A 126 -5.50 -0.87 -4.70
C ILE A 126 -4.77 -1.08 -6.03
N LEU A 127 -3.56 -0.56 -6.16
CA LEU A 127 -2.70 -0.70 -7.34
C LEU A 127 -1.86 -1.98 -7.28
N SER A 128 -1.30 -2.29 -6.11
CA SER A 128 -0.53 -3.50 -5.86
C SER A 128 -0.63 -3.90 -4.39
N ALA A 129 -0.56 -5.19 -4.12
CA ALA A 129 -0.42 -5.75 -2.79
C ALA A 129 0.56 -6.92 -2.82
N VAL A 130 1.71 -6.77 -2.19
CA VAL A 130 2.80 -7.74 -2.22
C VAL A 130 3.38 -7.98 -0.82
N MET A 131 3.44 -9.25 -0.44
CA MET A 131 4.19 -9.72 0.71
C MET A 131 5.63 -9.98 0.30
N HIS A 132 6.58 -9.30 0.94
CA HIS A 132 8.00 -9.65 0.81
C HIS A 132 8.36 -10.78 1.77
N ALA A 133 9.11 -11.75 1.26
CA ALA A 133 9.62 -12.93 1.96
C ALA A 133 11.08 -13.22 1.64
N ASP A 134 11.73 -12.26 0.99
CA ASP A 134 13.10 -12.29 0.53
C ASP A 134 14.04 -11.44 1.41
N GLU A 135 13.55 -10.83 2.50
CA GLU A 135 14.37 -10.00 3.38
C GLU A 135 14.84 -10.79 4.60
N ARG A 136 16.16 -10.95 4.77
CA ARG A 136 16.76 -11.70 5.89
C ARG A 136 16.82 -10.85 7.15
N ASN A 137 16.32 -11.40 8.26
CA ASN A 137 16.55 -10.82 9.58
C ASN A 137 17.93 -11.25 10.10
N ARG A 138 18.96 -10.45 9.87
CA ARG A 138 20.35 -10.78 10.27
C ARG A 138 20.51 -11.02 11.75
N ALA A 139 20.00 -10.11 12.58
CA ALA A 139 20.14 -10.19 14.03
C ALA A 139 19.56 -11.49 14.59
N MET A 140 18.37 -11.88 14.12
CA MET A 140 17.74 -13.13 14.53
C MET A 140 18.42 -14.35 13.90
N SER A 141 18.89 -14.24 12.65
CA SER A 141 19.62 -15.32 12.00
C SER A 141 20.93 -15.66 12.74
N GLU A 142 21.69 -14.64 13.11
CA GLU A 142 22.93 -14.77 13.88
C GLU A 142 22.66 -15.36 15.26
N ALA A 143 21.62 -14.88 15.95
CA ALA A 143 21.25 -15.37 17.28
C ALA A 143 20.82 -16.85 17.29
N LEU A 144 20.29 -17.38 16.18
CA LEU A 144 19.78 -18.75 16.08
C LEU A 144 20.67 -19.70 15.29
N GLY A 145 21.72 -19.20 14.65
CA GLY A 145 22.62 -20.00 13.82
C GLY A 145 21.95 -20.59 12.57
N ARG A 146 20.80 -20.05 12.15
CA ARG A 146 20.09 -20.43 10.91
C ARG A 146 19.44 -19.22 10.28
N ASP A 147 19.16 -19.28 8.99
CA ASP A 147 18.49 -18.17 8.30
C ASP A 147 17.06 -17.97 8.82
N VAL A 148 16.75 -16.72 9.16
CA VAL A 148 15.40 -16.26 9.49
C VAL A 148 15.07 -15.08 8.60
N TYR A 149 13.87 -15.13 8.01
CA TYR A 149 13.39 -14.10 7.11
C TYR A 149 12.32 -13.24 7.79
N HIS A 150 12.26 -11.99 7.36
CA HIS A 150 11.26 -11.03 7.76
C HIS A 150 10.17 -10.97 6.69
N TYR A 151 8.93 -11.06 7.14
CA TYR A 151 7.76 -11.00 6.29
C TYR A 151 7.02 -9.70 6.59
N HIS A 152 6.62 -8.99 5.54
CA HIS A 152 5.77 -7.80 5.64
C HIS A 152 5.02 -7.60 4.33
N LEU A 153 3.89 -6.89 4.40
CA LEU A 153 3.00 -6.65 3.27
C LEU A 153 2.97 -5.15 2.95
N HIS A 154 3.25 -4.82 1.70
CA HIS A 154 3.01 -3.49 1.12
C HIS A 154 1.71 -3.50 0.34
N VAL A 155 0.81 -2.56 0.61
CA VAL A 155 -0.43 -2.33 -0.15
C VAL A 155 -0.42 -0.89 -0.65
N VAL A 156 -0.19 -0.71 -1.95
CA VAL A 156 -0.19 0.59 -2.62
C VAL A 156 -1.58 0.87 -3.15
N TYR A 157 -2.15 2.03 -2.83
CA TYR A 157 -3.53 2.38 -3.18
C TYR A 157 -3.69 3.86 -3.52
N ILE A 158 -4.81 4.19 -4.15
CA ILE A 158 -5.24 5.56 -4.39
C ILE A 158 -6.22 5.95 -3.28
N PRO A 159 -5.88 6.93 -2.43
CA PRO A 159 -6.79 7.38 -1.39
C PRO A 159 -7.95 8.14 -2.03
N VAL A 160 -9.18 7.81 -1.67
CA VAL A 160 -10.39 8.42 -2.25
C VAL A 160 -11.36 8.91 -1.17
N VAL A 161 -12.17 9.90 -1.52
CA VAL A 161 -13.36 10.30 -0.75
C VAL A 161 -14.54 10.50 -1.70
N GLU A 162 -15.74 10.23 -1.22
CA GLU A 162 -16.93 10.70 -1.91
C GLU A 162 -17.08 12.21 -1.69
N LYS A 163 -17.30 12.95 -2.78
CA LYS A 163 -17.52 14.39 -2.73
C LYS A 163 -18.72 14.79 -3.56
N GLN A 164 -19.64 15.48 -2.90
CA GLN A 164 -20.75 16.16 -3.56
C GLN A 164 -20.31 17.52 -4.09
N ILE A 165 -20.59 17.76 -5.35
CA ILE A 165 -20.33 19.01 -6.05
C ILE A 165 -21.66 19.72 -6.14
N LEU A 166 -21.74 20.92 -5.57
CA LEU A 166 -22.99 21.68 -5.50
C LEU A 166 -23.11 22.64 -6.68
N TRP A 167 -24.34 22.96 -7.07
CA TRP A 167 -24.60 24.04 -8.02
C TRP A 167 -24.09 25.37 -7.46
N SER A 168 -23.22 26.03 -8.23
CA SER A 168 -22.60 27.28 -7.81
C SER A 168 -23.59 28.44 -7.83
N LYS A 169 -23.25 29.55 -7.14
CA LYS A 169 -24.04 30.79 -7.14
C LYS A 169 -24.26 31.40 -8.54
N ARG A 170 -23.44 30.99 -9.51
CA ARG A 170 -23.53 31.41 -10.92
C ARG A 170 -24.53 30.60 -11.74
N CYS A 171 -25.21 29.60 -11.15
CA CYS A 171 -26.28 28.86 -11.84
C CYS A 171 -27.39 29.82 -12.29
N LYS A 172 -27.89 29.59 -13.52
CA LYS A 172 -28.99 30.37 -14.11
C LYS A 172 -30.30 30.08 -13.38
N ASP A 173 -30.58 28.81 -13.13
CA ASP A 173 -31.68 28.40 -12.28
C ASP A 173 -31.32 28.60 -10.80
N LYS A 174 -32.04 29.50 -10.13
CA LYS A 174 -31.79 29.85 -8.73
C LYS A 174 -32.29 28.80 -7.75
N SER A 175 -33.26 27.96 -8.14
CA SER A 175 -33.77 26.88 -7.29
C SER A 175 -32.74 25.77 -7.07
N LEU A 176 -31.81 25.60 -8.02
CA LEU A 176 -30.78 24.57 -7.95
C LEU A 176 -29.58 24.97 -7.09
N VAL A 177 -29.35 26.26 -6.83
CA VAL A 177 -28.14 26.73 -6.12
C VAL A 177 -28.03 26.09 -4.74
N GLY A 178 -26.87 25.50 -4.44
CA GLY A 178 -26.63 24.79 -3.17
C GLY A 178 -27.14 23.35 -3.12
N THR A 179 -27.90 22.89 -4.13
CA THR A 179 -28.26 21.47 -4.26
C THR A 179 -27.13 20.67 -4.93
N VAL A 180 -27.15 19.35 -4.76
CA VAL A 180 -26.14 18.44 -5.34
C VAL A 180 -26.29 18.42 -6.86
N LYS A 181 -25.20 18.78 -7.55
CA LYS A 181 -25.09 18.70 -9.01
C LYS A 181 -24.57 17.34 -9.47
N GLU A 182 -23.53 16.85 -8.82
CA GLU A 182 -22.92 15.55 -9.10
C GLU A 182 -22.20 15.03 -7.84
N THR A 183 -22.10 13.71 -7.70
CA THR A 183 -21.26 13.05 -6.69
C THR A 183 -20.09 12.42 -7.41
N ILE A 184 -18.87 12.70 -6.94
CA ILE A 184 -17.64 12.17 -7.53
C ILE A 184 -16.81 11.44 -6.48
N THR A 185 -16.05 10.43 -6.92
CA THR A 185 -14.97 9.84 -6.14
C THR A 185 -13.71 10.68 -6.36
N GLN A 186 -13.43 11.61 -5.44
CA GLN A 186 -12.26 12.49 -5.54
C GLN A 186 -11.05 11.83 -4.89
N GLY A 187 -9.87 11.93 -5.50
CA GLY A 187 -8.62 11.62 -4.82
C GLY A 187 -8.47 12.44 -3.53
N ARG A 188 -8.10 11.80 -2.42
CA ARG A 188 -7.91 12.44 -1.12
C ARG A 188 -6.45 12.87 -0.96
N VAL A 189 -6.22 14.13 -0.63
CA VAL A 189 -4.92 14.53 -0.06
C VAL A 189 -4.99 14.27 1.43
N PHE A 190 -4.16 13.35 1.95
CA PHE A 190 -3.96 13.28 3.39
C PHE A 190 -3.41 14.63 3.85
N PRO A 191 -4.00 15.29 4.87
CA PRO A 191 -3.39 16.49 5.42
C PRO A 191 -1.97 16.11 5.88
N ALA A 192 -0.98 16.89 5.47
CA ALA A 192 0.34 16.80 6.09
C ALA A 192 0.11 17.02 7.59
N ARG A 193 0.36 16.00 8.41
CA ARG A 193 0.39 16.21 9.86
C ARG A 193 1.58 17.15 10.09
N GLY A 194 1.29 18.37 10.52
CA GLY A 194 2.28 19.32 11.04
C GLY A 194 2.83 18.87 12.37
#